data_AF-A0A9P1FTT4-F1
#
_entry.id   AF-A0A9P1FTT4-F1
#
_cell.length_a   1.000
_cell.length_b   1.000
_cell.length_c   1.000
_cell.angle_alpha   90.00
_cell.angle_beta   90.00
_cell.angle_gamma   90.00
#
_symmetry.space_group_name_H-M   'P 1'
#
loop_
_entity.id
_entity.type
_entity.pdbx_description
1 polymer ?
#
loop_
_entity_poly.entity_id
_entity_poly.type
_entity_poly.pdbx_seq_one_letter_code
_entity_poly.pdbx_strand_id
1 'polypeptide(L)'
;MCLRTGPTSKLICHFCNEQDWWHLGPSGSVATWNSSGRPEHDPWKKKASLLRQVPGGEAASRIRCDLAHIWAIGVGKEFIGSALLLLAGELRVWPGRSLGARLDHAYGLFRTWCSNSKQTCKINEFRLRTFKVTSLLQYPSLKGQGHDCIVLHKWLSHVCEEIQRDDLEPGLNVRALLSLTTVFLMWFAHPKFRDSESLATGLVAVGIIYGLLPMIFHRESIDPNLLPAASAILAGFGLFQCDPLGVWTDSAWHLLLVPYVHFCALSAISLDSHAGHCAL
;
A
#
# COMPACT_ATOMS: atom_id res chain seq x y z
N MET A 1 20.95 3.17 9.44
CA MET A 1 20.41 3.74 10.69
C MET A 1 20.64 2.71 11.80
N CYS A 2 21.46 2.99 12.80
CA CYS A 2 21.78 2.04 13.89
C CYS A 2 21.01 2.46 15.15
N LEU A 3 20.17 1.59 15.69
CA LEU A 3 19.54 1.79 16.99
C LEU A 3 20.47 1.23 18.08
N ARG A 4 20.73 2.03 19.12
CA ARG A 4 21.48 1.60 20.30
C ARG A 4 20.51 1.02 21.33
N THR A 5 20.74 -0.21 21.76
CA THR A 5 20.10 -0.79 22.94
C THR A 5 21.20 -1.17 23.96
N GLY A 6 21.22 -0.45 25.08
CA GLY A 6 21.94 -0.85 26.30
C GLY A 6 23.47 -0.69 26.38
N PRO A 7 24.05 -0.88 27.59
CA PRO A 7 25.41 -0.43 27.96
C PRO A 7 26.57 -1.29 27.42
N THR A 8 26.28 -2.31 26.62
CA THR A 8 27.29 -3.20 26.00
C THR A 8 27.10 -3.34 24.49
N SER A 9 26.56 -2.31 23.83
CA SER A 9 26.23 -2.37 22.41
C SER A 9 27.46 -2.24 21.50
N LYS A 10 27.95 -3.39 20.99
CA LYS A 10 28.68 -3.42 19.72
C LYS A 10 27.76 -2.88 18.62
N LEU A 11 28.30 -2.07 17.71
CA LEU A 11 27.61 -1.63 16.49
C LEU A 11 27.38 -2.85 15.59
N ILE A 12 26.18 -3.42 15.64
CA ILE A 12 25.80 -4.53 14.76
C ILE A 12 25.09 -3.92 13.55
N CYS A 13 25.71 -4.04 12.38
CA CYS A 13 25.11 -3.62 11.12
C CYS A 13 23.93 -4.56 10.79
N HIS A 14 22.77 -4.00 10.42
CA HIS A 14 21.54 -4.77 10.19
C HIS A 14 21.66 -5.78 9.02
N PHE A 15 22.59 -5.53 8.09
CA PHE A 15 22.96 -6.44 6.99
C PHE A 15 24.06 -7.44 7.37
N CYS A 16 24.72 -7.25 8.50
CA CYS A 16 25.86 -8.05 8.93
C CYS A 16 25.42 -9.16 9.90
N ASN A 17 24.19 -9.08 10.44
CA ASN A 17 23.56 -10.14 11.24
C ASN A 17 22.60 -10.97 10.38
N GLU A 18 23.06 -11.42 9.21
CA GLU A 18 22.29 -12.30 8.31
C GLU A 18 21.89 -13.63 8.98
N GLN A 19 22.41 -13.96 10.18
CA GLN A 19 22.42 -15.34 10.66
C GLN A 19 21.28 -15.80 11.60
N ASP A 20 20.53 -14.92 12.27
CA ASP A 20 19.64 -15.38 13.36
C ASP A 20 18.20 -15.71 12.95
N TRP A 21 17.58 -14.93 12.05
CA TRP A 21 16.13 -15.01 11.80
C TRP A 21 15.66 -16.28 11.05
N TRP A 22 16.60 -16.96 10.41
CA TRP A 22 16.44 -18.11 9.52
C TRP A 22 17.09 -19.38 10.07
N HIS A 23 17.74 -19.31 11.24
CA HIS A 23 18.25 -20.50 11.93
C HIS A 23 17.06 -21.26 12.52
N LEU A 24 16.30 -21.97 11.69
CA LEU A 24 15.09 -22.70 12.09
C LEU A 24 15.40 -24.06 12.74
N GLY A 25 16.69 -24.35 12.96
CA GLY A 25 17.15 -25.53 13.68
C GLY A 25 16.88 -25.43 15.19
N PRO A 26 17.00 -26.54 15.94
CA PRO A 26 16.66 -26.60 17.36
C PRO A 26 17.40 -25.58 18.26
N SER A 27 18.53 -25.07 17.80
CA SER A 27 19.39 -24.11 18.51
C SER A 27 19.20 -22.65 18.09
N GLY A 28 18.32 -22.35 17.13
CA GLY A 28 18.13 -20.97 16.68
C GLY A 28 17.21 -20.16 17.58
N SER A 29 17.57 -18.90 17.79
CA SER A 29 16.87 -17.96 18.69
C SER A 29 15.42 -17.66 18.27
N VAL A 30 15.06 -17.88 17.00
CA VAL A 30 13.67 -17.75 16.51
C VAL A 30 12.88 -19.07 16.60
N ALA A 31 13.59 -20.21 16.65
CA ALA A 31 13.00 -21.55 16.77
C ALA A 31 12.78 -22.00 18.22
N THR A 32 13.26 -21.23 19.21
CA THR A 32 12.93 -21.41 20.63
C THR A 32 11.49 -20.97 20.89
N TRP A 33 10.54 -21.71 20.32
CA TRP A 33 9.18 -21.68 20.81
C TRP A 33 9.23 -22.22 22.24
N ASN A 34 8.62 -21.51 23.17
CA ASN A 34 8.38 -22.01 24.51
C ASN A 34 7.70 -23.39 24.40
N SER A 35 8.04 -24.31 25.30
CA SER A 35 7.56 -25.70 25.29
C SER A 35 6.02 -25.82 25.20
N SER A 36 5.31 -24.77 25.61
CA SER A 36 3.86 -24.62 25.56
C SER A 36 3.27 -24.33 24.16
N GLY A 37 4.08 -24.10 23.11
CA GLY A 37 3.60 -23.85 21.75
C GLY A 37 4.18 -24.76 20.68
N ARG A 38 5.19 -25.57 20.99
CA ARG A 38 5.90 -26.37 19.98
C ARG A 38 4.96 -27.43 19.40
N PRO A 39 4.78 -27.51 18.07
CA PRO A 39 4.07 -28.62 17.46
C PRO A 39 4.70 -29.95 17.89
N GLU A 40 3.89 -30.93 18.26
CA GLU A 40 4.34 -32.26 18.73
C GLU A 40 5.19 -33.00 17.67
N HIS A 41 5.07 -32.57 16.40
CA HIS A 41 5.84 -33.06 15.28
C HIS A 41 6.57 -31.90 14.60
N ASP A 42 7.81 -32.16 14.15
CA ASP A 42 8.56 -31.22 13.33
C ASP A 42 7.71 -30.79 12.11
N PRO A 43 7.35 -29.49 11.97
CA PRO A 43 6.57 -29.02 10.83
C PRO A 43 7.36 -29.13 9.51
N TRP A 44 8.67 -29.36 9.58
CA TRP A 44 9.52 -29.51 8.41
C TRP A 44 9.42 -30.93 7.85
N LYS A 45 9.44 -31.03 6.52
CA LYS A 45 9.50 -32.33 5.83
C LYS A 45 10.80 -33.03 6.20
N LYS A 46 10.73 -34.31 6.61
CA LYS A 46 11.90 -35.16 6.93
C LYS A 46 12.96 -35.19 5.82
N LYS A 47 12.54 -35.03 4.57
CA LYS A 47 13.43 -34.96 3.41
C LYS A 47 13.79 -33.50 3.14
N ALA A 48 15.08 -33.17 3.26
CA ALA A 48 15.62 -31.88 2.86
C ALA A 48 15.27 -31.58 1.39
N SER A 49 14.96 -30.32 1.08
CA SER A 49 14.73 -29.86 -0.30
C SER A 49 15.98 -30.12 -1.14
N LEU A 50 15.82 -30.63 -2.36
CA LEU A 50 16.92 -30.81 -3.32
C LEU A 50 17.64 -29.48 -3.61
N LEU A 51 16.97 -28.34 -3.44
CA LEU A 51 17.57 -27.02 -3.57
C LEU A 51 18.69 -26.76 -2.55
N ARG A 52 18.71 -27.47 -1.42
CA ARG A 52 19.82 -27.41 -0.44
C ARG A 52 21.08 -28.15 -0.90
N GLN A 53 21.00 -28.97 -1.95
CA GLN A 53 22.17 -29.65 -2.52
C GLN A 53 22.90 -28.77 -3.54
N VAL A 54 22.28 -27.69 -4.00
CA VAL A 54 22.92 -26.72 -4.90
C VAL A 54 23.87 -25.86 -4.06
N PRO A 55 25.17 -25.73 -4.41
CA PRO A 55 26.10 -24.90 -3.65
C PRO A 55 25.60 -23.47 -3.44
N GLY A 56 25.50 -23.05 -2.18
CA GLY A 56 24.95 -21.76 -1.76
C GLY A 56 23.42 -21.65 -1.88
N GLY A 57 22.72 -22.73 -2.23
CA GLY A 57 21.27 -22.83 -2.28
C GLY A 57 20.62 -22.73 -0.90
N GLU A 58 21.38 -22.96 0.18
CA GLU A 58 20.93 -22.65 1.52
C GLU A 58 20.92 -21.14 1.82
N ALA A 59 21.76 -20.31 1.19
CA ALA A 59 21.99 -18.92 1.60
C ALA A 59 20.71 -18.07 1.65
N ALA A 60 20.50 -17.34 2.76
CA ALA A 60 19.33 -16.50 3.01
C ALA A 60 19.10 -15.47 1.90
N SER A 61 20.19 -14.91 1.38
CA SER A 61 20.18 -13.94 0.28
C SER A 61 19.58 -14.48 -1.02
N ARG A 62 19.48 -15.80 -1.17
CA ARG A 62 18.82 -16.48 -2.29
C ARG A 62 17.33 -16.74 -2.07
N ILE A 63 16.84 -16.68 -0.82
CA ILE A 63 15.41 -16.75 -0.54
C ILE A 63 14.80 -15.41 -0.96
N ARG A 64 14.28 -15.36 -2.19
CA ARG A 64 13.47 -14.25 -2.65
C ARG A 64 12.02 -14.50 -2.26
N CYS A 65 11.46 -13.56 -1.52
CA CYS A 65 10.02 -13.47 -1.33
C CYS A 65 9.33 -13.48 -2.69
N ASP A 66 8.55 -14.53 -2.97
CA ASP A 66 7.72 -14.57 -4.17
C ASP A 66 6.64 -13.50 -4.03
N LEU A 67 6.85 -12.37 -4.71
CA LEU A 67 5.93 -11.25 -4.70
C LEU A 67 4.54 -11.67 -5.19
N ALA A 68 4.43 -12.66 -6.10
CA ALA A 68 3.14 -13.17 -6.53
C ALA A 68 2.38 -13.86 -5.40
N HIS A 69 3.08 -14.61 -4.55
CA HIS A 69 2.50 -15.21 -3.37
C HIS A 69 2.19 -14.16 -2.30
N ILE A 70 3.15 -13.30 -1.95
CA ILE A 70 2.96 -12.36 -0.84
C ILE A 70 1.89 -11.33 -1.16
N TRP A 71 1.92 -10.76 -2.37
CA TRP A 71 0.94 -9.78 -2.80
C TRP A 71 -0.47 -10.39 -2.86
N ALA A 72 -0.60 -11.59 -3.41
CA ALA A 72 -1.92 -12.18 -3.65
C ALA A 72 -2.50 -13.00 -2.50
N ILE A 73 -1.68 -13.50 -1.58
CA ILE A 73 -2.14 -14.12 -0.34
C ILE A 73 -2.40 -13.06 0.74
N GLY A 74 -1.66 -11.95 0.69
CA GLY A 74 -1.99 -10.75 1.45
C GLY A 74 -3.13 -9.96 0.82
N VAL A 75 -2.95 -8.64 0.81
CA VAL A 75 -4.00 -7.64 0.55
C VAL A 75 -4.28 -7.36 -0.93
N GLY A 76 -3.45 -7.87 -1.84
CA GLY A 76 -3.47 -7.46 -3.24
C GLY A 76 -4.78 -7.79 -3.95
N LYS A 77 -5.42 -8.91 -3.60
CA LYS A 77 -6.72 -9.30 -4.17
C LYS A 77 -7.84 -8.35 -3.74
N GLU A 78 -7.83 -7.90 -2.49
CA GLU A 78 -8.81 -6.95 -1.97
C GLU A 78 -8.61 -5.56 -2.55
N PHE A 79 -7.34 -5.15 -2.65
CA PHE A 79 -7.00 -3.86 -3.25
C PHE A 79 -7.45 -3.77 -4.70
N ILE A 80 -7.09 -4.77 -5.52
CA ILE A 80 -7.46 -4.78 -6.93
C ILE A 80 -8.97 -4.83 -7.12
N GLY A 81 -9.66 -5.65 -6.34
CA GLY A 81 -11.12 -5.70 -6.36
C GLY A 81 -11.74 -4.34 -6.02
N SER A 82 -11.21 -3.67 -4.99
CA SER A 82 -11.71 -2.37 -4.53
C SER A 82 -11.44 -1.27 -5.53
N ALA A 83 -10.22 -1.19 -6.06
CA ALA A 83 -9.84 -0.20 -7.07
C ALA A 83 -10.70 -0.33 -8.33
N LEU A 84 -10.91 -1.55 -8.82
CA LEU A 84 -11.67 -1.78 -10.04
C LEU A 84 -13.16 -1.46 -9.85
N LEU A 85 -13.75 -1.82 -8.70
CA LEU A 85 -15.13 -1.44 -8.39
C LEU A 85 -15.29 0.06 -8.13
N LEU A 86 -14.29 0.73 -7.54
CA LEU A 86 -14.30 2.19 -7.37
C LEU A 86 -14.28 2.89 -8.73
N LEU A 87 -13.36 2.51 -9.62
CA LEU A 87 -13.23 3.05 -10.97
C LEU A 87 -14.50 2.82 -11.81
N ALA A 88 -15.08 1.62 -11.73
CA ALA A 88 -16.30 1.28 -12.46
C ALA A 88 -17.58 1.80 -11.80
N GLY A 89 -17.59 1.98 -10.48
CA GLY A 89 -18.79 2.32 -9.70
C GLY A 89 -18.94 3.81 -9.52
N GLU A 90 -18.14 4.35 -8.61
CA GLU A 90 -18.21 5.74 -8.15
C GLU A 90 -17.61 6.70 -9.17
N LEU A 91 -16.42 6.38 -9.68
CA LEU A 91 -15.69 7.27 -10.60
C LEU A 91 -16.19 7.18 -12.05
N ARG A 92 -16.93 6.11 -12.38
CA ARG A 92 -17.55 5.89 -13.71
C ARG A 92 -16.57 6.09 -14.87
N VAL A 93 -15.31 5.69 -14.69
CA VAL A 93 -14.23 5.82 -15.69
C VAL A 93 -14.60 5.17 -17.02
N TRP A 94 -15.33 4.05 -16.98
CA TRP A 94 -15.75 3.33 -18.17
C TRP A 94 -17.23 3.61 -18.51
N PRO A 95 -17.59 3.70 -19.81
CA PRO A 95 -18.95 3.96 -20.24
C PRO A 95 -19.89 2.79 -19.89
N GLY A 96 -21.14 3.13 -19.54
CA GLY A 96 -22.19 2.15 -19.27
C GLY A 96 -23.22 2.65 -18.26
N ARG A 97 -24.48 2.27 -18.47
CA ARG A 97 -25.60 2.67 -17.59
C ARG A 97 -25.62 1.95 -16.24
N SER A 98 -25.05 0.74 -16.18
CA SER A 98 -24.99 -0.09 -14.97
C SER A 98 -23.55 -0.45 -14.63
N LEU A 99 -23.29 -0.78 -13.36
CA LEU A 99 -21.98 -1.26 -12.93
C LEU A 99 -21.53 -2.48 -13.74
N GLY A 100 -22.44 -3.42 -14.04
CA GLY A 100 -22.14 -4.59 -14.88
C GLY A 100 -21.65 -4.20 -16.28
N ALA A 101 -22.36 -3.31 -16.97
CA ALA A 101 -21.95 -2.85 -18.30
C ALA A 101 -20.59 -2.14 -18.29
N ARG A 102 -20.29 -1.37 -17.24
CA ARG A 102 -18.99 -0.70 -17.06
C ARG A 102 -17.87 -1.69 -16.80
N LEU A 103 -18.12 -2.72 -15.99
CA LEU A 103 -17.18 -3.81 -15.77
C LEU A 103 -16.93 -4.63 -17.04
N ASP A 104 -17.96 -4.90 -17.83
CA ASP A 104 -17.82 -5.57 -19.13
C ASP A 104 -16.96 -4.76 -20.09
N HIS A 105 -17.16 -3.44 -20.16
CA HIS A 105 -16.32 -2.53 -20.95
C HIS A 105 -14.86 -2.54 -20.45
N ALA A 106 -14.65 -2.40 -19.14
CA ALA A 106 -13.34 -2.45 -18.50
C ALA A 106 -12.62 -3.77 -18.81
N TYR A 107 -13.35 -4.89 -18.81
CA TYR A 107 -12.80 -6.19 -19.16
C TYR A 107 -12.37 -6.27 -20.63
N GLY A 108 -13.15 -5.69 -21.54
CA GLY A 108 -12.76 -5.56 -22.95
C GLY A 108 -11.43 -4.82 -23.13
N LEU A 109 -11.25 -3.70 -22.44
CA LEU A 109 -9.98 -2.95 -22.43
C LEU A 109 -8.84 -3.76 -21.82
N PHE A 110 -9.08 -4.43 -20.69
CA PHE A 110 -8.11 -5.31 -20.05
C PHE A 110 -7.61 -6.43 -20.98
N ARG A 111 -8.51 -7.06 -21.74
CA ARG A 111 -8.16 -8.11 -22.70
C ARG A 111 -7.34 -7.60 -23.87
N THR A 112 -7.71 -6.43 -24.40
CA THR A 112 -6.93 -5.74 -25.44
C THR A 112 -5.53 -5.43 -24.93
N TRP A 113 -5.41 -4.86 -23.72
CA TRP A 113 -4.12 -4.57 -23.09
C TRP A 113 -3.28 -5.83 -22.85
N CYS A 114 -3.88 -6.92 -22.37
CA CYS A 114 -3.17 -8.20 -22.19
C CYS A 114 -2.59 -8.71 -23.51
N SER A 115 -3.36 -8.64 -24.60
CA SER A 115 -2.92 -9.03 -25.94
C SER A 115 -1.73 -8.17 -26.39
N ASN A 116 -1.84 -6.85 -26.28
CA ASN A 116 -0.80 -5.90 -26.70
C ASN A 116 0.48 -6.04 -25.86
N SER A 117 0.33 -6.26 -24.55
CA SER A 117 1.44 -6.38 -23.59
C SER A 117 1.98 -7.80 -23.46
N LYS A 118 1.48 -8.75 -24.26
CA LYS A 118 1.83 -10.19 -24.24
C LYS A 118 1.71 -10.81 -22.83
N GLN A 119 0.72 -10.37 -22.06
CA GLN A 119 0.42 -10.90 -20.73
C GLN A 119 -0.69 -11.96 -20.82
N THR A 120 -0.59 -13.02 -20.04
CA THR A 120 -1.63 -14.06 -19.93
C THR A 120 -2.39 -13.92 -18.61
N CYS A 121 -3.72 -14.05 -18.62
CA CYS A 121 -4.54 -13.99 -17.40
C CYS A 121 -5.63 -15.05 -17.46
N LYS A 122 -5.90 -15.72 -16.34
CA LYS A 122 -6.97 -16.73 -16.20
C LYS A 122 -8.33 -16.13 -15.89
N ILE A 123 -8.39 -14.82 -15.63
CA ILE A 123 -9.66 -14.11 -15.42
C ILE A 123 -10.35 -13.95 -16.77
N ASN A 124 -11.57 -14.48 -16.85
CA ASN A 124 -12.35 -14.57 -18.08
C ASN A 124 -13.47 -13.52 -18.18
N GLU A 125 -13.73 -12.76 -17.11
CA GLU A 125 -14.73 -11.70 -17.07
C GLU A 125 -14.59 -10.86 -15.79
N PHE A 126 -15.02 -9.59 -15.83
CA PHE A 126 -15.20 -8.76 -14.65
C PHE A 126 -16.68 -8.73 -14.27
N ARG A 127 -17.04 -9.43 -13.19
CA ARG A 127 -18.37 -9.40 -12.59
C ARG A 127 -18.23 -9.28 -11.08
N LEU A 128 -19.30 -8.89 -10.39
CA LEU A 128 -19.32 -8.88 -8.91
C LEU A 128 -18.90 -10.23 -8.29
N ARG A 129 -19.32 -11.34 -8.92
CA ARG A 129 -18.88 -12.70 -8.53
C ARG A 129 -17.38 -12.94 -8.70
N THR A 130 -16.74 -12.29 -9.68
CA THR A 130 -15.28 -12.34 -9.87
C THR A 130 -14.57 -11.69 -8.69
N PHE A 131 -15.19 -10.70 -8.05
CA PHE A 131 -14.64 -9.98 -6.90
C PHE A 131 -15.22 -10.44 -5.55
N LYS A 132 -15.83 -11.63 -5.49
CA LYS A 132 -16.43 -12.21 -4.27
C LYS A 132 -17.38 -11.25 -3.52
N VAL A 133 -18.00 -10.31 -4.22
CA VAL A 133 -18.96 -9.38 -3.61
C VAL A 133 -20.30 -10.06 -3.51
N THR A 134 -20.71 -10.38 -2.28
CA THR A 134 -22.05 -10.89 -1.98
C THR A 134 -22.99 -9.81 -1.45
N SER A 135 -22.42 -8.76 -0.84
CA SER A 135 -23.10 -7.60 -0.29
C SER A 135 -22.21 -6.37 -0.49
N LEU A 136 -22.81 -5.19 -0.63
CA LEU A 136 -22.09 -3.91 -0.72
C LEU A 136 -21.33 -3.55 0.56
N LEU A 137 -21.65 -4.22 1.68
CA LEU A 137 -20.93 -4.06 2.95
C LEU A 137 -19.63 -4.88 3.03
N GLN A 138 -19.40 -5.79 2.08
CA GLN A 138 -18.23 -6.65 2.05
C GLN A 138 -17.15 -6.03 1.18
N TYR A 139 -15.90 -6.08 1.64
CA TYR A 139 -14.76 -5.70 0.82
C TYR A 139 -14.63 -6.63 -0.39
N PRO A 140 -14.57 -6.08 -1.61
CA PRO A 140 -14.37 -6.87 -2.82
C PRO A 140 -13.00 -7.54 -2.78
N SER A 141 -12.92 -8.80 -3.19
CA SER A 141 -11.70 -9.59 -3.23
C SER A 141 -11.64 -10.41 -4.51
N LEU A 142 -10.60 -10.17 -5.32
CA LEU A 142 -10.42 -10.84 -6.61
C LEU A 142 -10.33 -12.37 -6.48
N LYS A 143 -11.15 -13.08 -7.26
CA LYS A 143 -11.03 -14.52 -7.49
C LYS A 143 -9.96 -14.77 -8.55
N GLY A 144 -8.80 -15.24 -8.13
CA GLY A 144 -7.69 -15.55 -9.04
C GLY A 144 -6.45 -16.08 -8.32
N GLN A 145 -5.47 -16.50 -9.10
CA GLN A 145 -4.14 -16.86 -8.61
C GLN A 145 -3.28 -15.59 -8.45
N GLY A 146 -2.10 -15.72 -7.84
CA GLY A 146 -1.24 -14.56 -7.63
C GLY A 146 -0.72 -13.93 -8.91
N HIS A 147 -0.53 -14.74 -9.95
CA HIS A 147 -0.23 -14.23 -11.28
C HIS A 147 -1.33 -13.30 -11.82
N ASP A 148 -2.60 -13.70 -11.71
CA ASP A 148 -3.74 -12.91 -12.19
C ASP A 148 -3.81 -11.55 -11.46
N CYS A 149 -3.51 -11.55 -10.15
CA CYS A 149 -3.41 -10.36 -9.32
C CYS A 149 -2.32 -9.40 -9.83
N ILE A 150 -1.12 -9.89 -10.11
CA ILE A 150 -0.03 -9.06 -10.65
C ILE A 150 -0.42 -8.45 -12.00
N VAL A 151 -0.99 -9.26 -12.90
CA VAL A 151 -1.36 -8.80 -14.24
C VAL A 151 -2.44 -7.72 -14.17
N LEU A 152 -3.48 -7.89 -13.33
CA LEU A 152 -4.49 -6.85 -13.13
C LEU A 152 -3.90 -5.60 -12.51
N HIS A 153 -3.00 -5.73 -11.52
CA HIS A 153 -2.36 -4.58 -10.90
C HIS A 153 -1.59 -3.75 -11.92
N LYS A 154 -0.77 -4.39 -12.76
CA LYS A 154 -0.05 -3.71 -13.85
C LYS A 154 -0.98 -2.98 -14.81
N TRP A 155 -2.10 -3.61 -15.16
CA TRP A 155 -3.10 -2.98 -16.03
C TRP A 155 -3.78 -1.79 -15.35
N LEU A 156 -4.16 -1.90 -14.07
CA LEU A 156 -4.74 -0.78 -13.32
C LEU A 156 -3.78 0.39 -13.20
N SER A 157 -2.48 0.15 -12.98
CA SER A 157 -1.47 1.20 -13.02
C SER A 157 -1.44 1.91 -14.37
N HIS A 158 -1.47 1.14 -15.46
CA HIS A 158 -1.52 1.69 -16.81
C HIS A 158 -2.79 2.51 -17.06
N VAL A 159 -3.97 2.05 -16.62
CA VAL A 159 -5.22 2.81 -16.71
C VAL A 159 -5.13 4.13 -15.96
N CYS A 160 -4.56 4.14 -14.74
CA CYS A 160 -4.37 5.37 -13.99
C CYS A 160 -3.45 6.36 -14.71
N GLU A 161 -2.39 5.86 -15.35
CA GLU A 161 -1.49 6.69 -16.17
C GLU A 161 -2.19 7.25 -17.42
N GLU A 162 -3.09 6.49 -18.05
CA GLU A 162 -3.87 6.96 -19.21
C GLU A 162 -4.91 8.02 -18.81
N ILE A 163 -5.66 7.79 -17.73
CA ILE A 163 -6.61 8.79 -17.20
C ILE A 163 -5.88 10.09 -16.90
N GLN A 164 -4.69 10.02 -16.29
CA GLN A 164 -3.89 11.20 -15.99
C GLN A 164 -3.47 11.97 -17.25
N ARG A 165 -3.32 11.30 -18.40
CA ARG A 165 -2.96 11.94 -19.67
C ARG A 165 -4.16 12.57 -20.37
N ASP A 166 -5.30 11.90 -20.37
CA ASP A 166 -6.48 12.31 -21.13
C ASP A 166 -7.35 13.32 -20.37
N ASP A 167 -7.39 13.27 -19.03
CA ASP A 167 -8.14 14.19 -18.17
C ASP A 167 -7.25 15.30 -17.58
N LEU A 168 -6.33 15.87 -18.37
CA LEU A 168 -5.63 17.12 -18.02
C LEU A 168 -6.56 18.35 -18.13
N GLU A 169 -7.77 18.23 -17.57
CA GLU A 169 -8.47 19.31 -16.90
C GLU A 169 -7.89 19.41 -15.47
N PRO A 170 -7.46 20.58 -14.98
CA PRO A 170 -6.57 20.76 -13.83
C PRO A 170 -7.15 20.41 -12.42
N GLY A 171 -8.20 19.59 -12.34
CA GLY A 171 -8.99 19.38 -11.12
C GLY A 171 -8.60 18.18 -10.25
N LEU A 172 -8.23 17.03 -10.84
CA LEU A 172 -8.01 15.80 -10.05
C LEU A 172 -6.52 15.51 -9.84
N ASN A 173 -6.00 16.21 -8.83
CA ASN A 173 -4.59 16.29 -8.50
C ASN A 173 -3.99 14.92 -8.11
N VAL A 174 -2.90 14.52 -8.78
CA VAL A 174 -2.03 13.37 -8.44
C VAL A 174 -1.63 13.36 -6.95
N ARG A 175 -1.62 14.53 -6.32
CA ARG A 175 -1.38 14.72 -4.88
C ARG A 175 -2.52 14.19 -4.01
N ALA A 176 -3.78 14.34 -4.40
CA ALA A 176 -4.90 13.72 -3.71
C ALA A 176 -4.85 12.19 -3.82
N LEU A 177 -4.42 11.68 -4.98
CA LEU A 177 -4.17 10.25 -5.18
C LEU A 177 -3.04 9.76 -4.27
N LEU A 178 -1.93 10.50 -4.14
CA LEU A 178 -0.82 10.18 -3.24
C LEU A 178 -1.22 10.24 -1.75
N SER A 179 -2.04 11.21 -1.35
CA SER A 179 -2.61 11.30 0.00
C SER A 179 -3.54 10.13 0.30
N LEU A 180 -4.44 9.80 -0.64
CA LEU A 180 -5.28 8.60 -0.57
C LEU A 180 -4.44 7.33 -0.55
N THR A 181 -3.36 7.27 -1.33
CA THR A 181 -2.43 6.13 -1.35
C THR A 181 -1.68 6.03 -0.02
N THR A 182 -1.37 7.13 0.65
CA THR A 182 -0.71 7.12 1.97
C THR A 182 -1.66 6.63 3.07
N VAL A 183 -2.91 7.13 3.10
CA VAL A 183 -3.96 6.63 3.99
C VAL A 183 -4.27 5.16 3.69
N PHE A 184 -4.28 4.80 2.41
CA PHE A 184 -4.50 3.43 1.97
C PHE A 184 -3.34 2.49 2.38
N LEU A 185 -2.09 2.93 2.22
CA LEU A 185 -0.91 2.18 2.67
C LEU A 185 -0.88 2.06 4.20
N MET A 186 -1.39 3.02 4.98
CA MET A 186 -1.51 2.84 6.43
C MET A 186 -2.53 1.77 6.82
N TRP A 187 -3.74 1.85 6.25
CA TRP A 187 -4.86 1.01 6.66
C TRP A 187 -4.82 -0.40 6.06
N PHE A 188 -4.26 -0.49 4.85
CA PHE A 188 -4.29 -1.69 4.04
C PHE A 188 -2.90 -2.24 3.71
N ALA A 189 -1.81 -1.71 4.29
CA ALA A 189 -0.53 -2.40 4.21
C ALA A 189 -0.58 -3.74 4.96
N HIS A 190 0.24 -4.67 4.48
CA HIS A 190 0.40 -5.99 5.07
C HIS A 190 0.61 -5.88 6.60
N PRO A 191 0.02 -6.78 7.43
CA PRO A 191 0.07 -6.70 8.89
C PRO A 191 1.46 -6.41 9.46
N LYS A 192 2.54 -7.01 8.92
CA LYS A 192 3.92 -6.64 9.27
C LYS A 192 4.27 -5.13 9.27
N PHE A 193 3.68 -4.33 8.38
CA PHE A 193 3.88 -2.88 8.33
C PHE A 193 2.90 -2.13 9.24
N ARG A 194 1.65 -2.59 9.31
CA ARG A 194 0.62 -2.03 10.19
C ARG A 194 0.93 -2.26 11.67
N ASP A 195 1.36 -3.47 11.99
CA ASP A 195 1.72 -3.92 13.34
C ASP A 195 3.13 -3.43 13.74
N SER A 196 3.90 -2.88 12.79
CA SER A 196 5.14 -2.15 13.07
C SER A 196 4.83 -0.68 13.25
N GLU A 197 4.56 -0.29 14.50
CA GLU A 197 4.29 1.09 14.90
C GLU A 197 5.35 2.07 14.36
N SER A 198 6.63 1.69 14.40
CA SER A 198 7.73 2.50 13.87
C SER A 198 7.66 2.73 12.36
N LEU A 199 7.26 1.73 11.58
CA LEU A 199 7.18 1.85 10.12
C LEU A 199 5.92 2.61 9.70
N ALA A 200 4.80 2.34 10.34
CA ALA A 200 3.56 3.08 10.13
C ALA A 200 3.76 4.57 10.41
N THR A 201 4.26 4.92 11.60
CA THR A 201 4.53 6.31 11.99
C THR A 201 5.57 6.98 11.08
N GLY A 202 6.62 6.25 10.69
CA GLY A 202 7.65 6.74 9.77
C GLY A 202 7.10 7.09 8.38
N LEU A 203 6.24 6.23 7.81
CA LEU A 203 5.61 6.48 6.51
C LEU A 203 4.65 7.67 6.56
N VAL A 204 3.91 7.82 7.65
CA VAL A 204 3.02 8.97 7.85
C VAL A 204 3.82 10.25 7.94
N ALA A 205 4.89 10.27 8.71
CA ALA A 205 5.77 11.43 8.82
C ALA A 205 6.32 11.85 7.45
N VAL A 206 6.75 10.89 6.63
CA VAL A 206 7.22 11.15 5.25
C VAL A 206 6.09 11.72 4.40
N GLY A 207 4.89 11.14 4.45
CA GLY A 207 3.71 11.64 3.72
C GLY A 207 3.35 13.07 4.12
N ILE A 208 3.39 13.37 5.43
CA ILE A 208 3.15 14.70 5.98
C ILE A 208 4.14 15.71 5.43
N ILE A 209 5.43 15.41 5.55
CA ILE A 209 6.51 16.29 5.06
C ILE A 209 6.35 16.51 3.56
N TYR A 210 6.09 15.46 2.79
CA TYR A 210 5.91 15.56 1.34
C TYR A 210 4.72 16.46 0.95
N GLY A 211 3.61 16.41 1.68
CA GLY A 211 2.46 17.29 1.44
C GLY A 211 2.71 18.76 1.86
N LEU A 212 3.53 19.00 2.89
CA LEU A 212 3.84 20.35 3.37
C LEU A 212 4.97 21.03 2.57
N LEU A 213 5.93 20.28 2.02
CA LEU A 213 7.07 20.84 1.29
C LEU A 213 6.66 21.81 0.16
N PRO A 214 5.68 21.50 -0.71
CA PRO A 214 5.23 22.42 -1.75
C PRO A 214 4.59 23.70 -1.20
N MET A 215 3.90 23.62 -0.05
CA MET A 215 3.28 24.78 0.60
C MET A 215 4.32 25.76 1.15
N ILE A 216 5.50 25.26 1.49
CA ILE A 216 6.59 26.05 2.09
C ILE A 216 7.54 26.59 1.00
N PHE A 217 7.94 25.74 0.05
CA PHE A 217 9.08 26.03 -0.82
C PHE A 217 8.71 26.37 -2.26
N HIS A 218 7.47 26.12 -2.70
CA HIS A 218 7.09 26.25 -4.11
C HIS A 218 6.31 27.53 -4.43
N ARG A 219 6.35 28.53 -3.52
CA ARG A 219 5.62 29.79 -3.66
C ARG A 219 6.48 30.97 -3.23
N GLU A 220 6.23 32.13 -3.84
CA GLU A 220 6.81 33.41 -3.42
C GLU A 220 6.25 33.90 -2.08
N SER A 221 5.10 33.37 -1.66
CA SER A 221 4.44 33.65 -0.39
C SER A 221 3.95 32.36 0.28
N ILE A 222 3.81 32.41 1.61
CA ILE A 222 3.34 31.25 2.39
C ILE A 222 1.91 30.86 1.95
N ASP A 223 1.70 29.58 1.66
CA ASP A 223 0.37 29.07 1.30
C ASP A 223 -0.64 29.30 2.44
N PRO A 224 -1.80 29.91 2.20
CA PRO A 224 -2.81 30.12 3.24
C PRO A 224 -3.32 28.81 3.85
N ASN A 225 -3.17 27.68 3.16
CA ASN A 225 -3.54 26.35 3.65
C ASN A 225 -2.45 25.70 4.51
N LEU A 226 -1.24 26.27 4.58
CA LEU A 226 -0.14 25.71 5.37
C LEU A 226 -0.47 25.67 6.85
N LEU A 227 -0.95 26.78 7.41
CA LEU A 227 -1.25 26.88 8.83
C LEU A 227 -2.34 25.90 9.29
N PRO A 228 -3.50 25.78 8.59
CA PRO A 228 -4.51 24.80 8.99
C PRO A 228 -4.09 23.35 8.72
N ALA A 229 -3.27 23.07 7.69
CA ALA A 229 -2.69 21.74 7.50
C ALA A 229 -1.72 21.37 8.64
N ALA A 230 -0.82 22.30 9.01
CA ALA A 230 0.12 22.10 10.10
C ALA A 230 -0.58 21.99 11.46
N SER A 231 -1.65 22.75 11.70
CA SER A 231 -2.41 22.67 12.95
C SER A 231 -3.11 21.33 13.09
N ALA A 232 -3.66 20.77 12.01
CA ALA A 232 -4.26 19.42 12.01
C ALA A 232 -3.24 18.35 12.40
N ILE A 233 -2.02 18.44 11.85
CA ILE A 233 -0.92 17.51 12.20
C ILE A 233 -0.47 17.68 13.64
N LEU A 234 -0.27 18.92 14.11
CA LEU A 234 0.17 19.18 15.48
C LEU A 234 -0.90 18.74 16.49
N ALA A 235 -2.17 19.01 16.21
CA ALA A 235 -3.29 18.56 17.04
C ALA A 235 -3.33 17.03 17.13
N GLY A 236 -3.17 16.35 15.98
CA GLY A 236 -3.18 14.91 15.97
C GLY A 236 -1.94 14.27 16.59
N PHE A 237 -0.76 14.87 16.44
CA PHE A 237 0.45 14.44 17.15
C PHE A 237 0.30 14.60 18.67
N GLY A 238 -0.28 15.73 19.11
CA GLY A 238 -0.62 15.95 20.51
C GLY A 238 -1.61 14.92 21.04
N LEU A 239 -2.63 14.59 20.25
CA LEU A 239 -3.59 13.54 20.58
C LEU A 239 -2.91 12.17 20.72
N PHE A 240 -2.00 11.82 19.81
CA PHE A 240 -1.23 10.57 19.86
C PHE A 240 -0.29 10.51 21.07
N GLN A 241 0.44 11.59 21.39
CA GLN A 241 1.40 11.61 22.51
C GLN A 241 0.74 11.64 23.88
N CYS A 242 -0.38 12.34 24.02
CA CYS A 242 -1.09 12.46 25.29
C CYS A 242 -2.03 11.27 25.56
N ASP A 243 -2.35 10.49 24.52
CA ASP A 243 -3.30 9.37 24.55
C ASP A 243 -4.58 9.63 25.40
N PRO A 244 -5.26 10.79 25.23
CA PRO A 244 -6.34 11.17 26.13
C PRO A 244 -7.60 10.31 25.98
N LEU A 245 -7.70 9.53 24.89
CA LEU A 245 -8.85 8.69 24.55
C LEU A 245 -8.54 7.19 24.66
N GLY A 246 -7.34 6.81 25.09
CA GLY A 246 -6.89 5.42 25.18
C GLY A 246 -7.04 4.66 23.86
N VAL A 247 -7.79 3.57 23.88
CA VAL A 247 -8.00 2.72 22.70
C VAL A 247 -8.61 3.44 21.49
N TRP A 248 -9.23 4.61 21.68
CA TRP A 248 -9.83 5.41 20.61
C TRP A 248 -8.87 6.45 20.01
N THR A 249 -7.70 6.67 20.62
CA THR A 249 -6.74 7.68 20.18
C THR A 249 -6.29 7.46 18.74
N ASP A 250 -6.08 6.22 18.32
CA ASP A 250 -5.70 5.88 16.94
C ASP A 250 -6.80 6.25 15.93
N SER A 251 -8.07 5.95 16.27
CA SER A 251 -9.22 6.32 15.44
C SER A 251 -9.39 7.84 15.34
N ALA A 252 -9.21 8.56 16.45
CA ALA A 252 -9.31 10.01 16.51
C ALA A 252 -8.15 10.70 15.77
N TRP A 253 -6.93 10.16 15.84
CA TRP A 253 -5.79 10.61 15.04
C TRP A 253 -6.10 10.55 13.54
N HIS A 254 -6.72 9.47 13.08
CA HIS A 254 -7.09 9.32 11.68
C HIS A 254 -8.17 10.32 11.22
N LEU A 255 -9.12 10.67 12.08
CA LEU A 255 -10.08 11.73 11.79
C LEU A 255 -9.39 13.10 11.64
N LEU A 256 -8.31 13.34 12.39
CA LEU A 256 -7.50 14.56 12.27
C LEU A 256 -6.62 14.60 11.02
N LEU A 257 -6.34 13.46 10.38
CA LEU A 257 -5.67 13.43 9.07
C LEU A 257 -6.59 13.89 7.92
N VAL A 258 -7.91 13.76 8.06
CA VAL A 258 -8.88 14.21 7.04
C VAL A 258 -8.74 15.71 6.71
N PRO A 259 -8.78 16.65 7.68
CA PRO A 259 -8.57 18.06 7.39
C PRO A 259 -7.17 18.35 6.84
N TYR A 260 -6.12 17.65 7.31
CA TYR A 260 -4.78 17.77 6.73
C TYR A 260 -4.77 17.45 5.23
N VAL A 261 -5.35 16.30 4.83
CA VAL A 261 -5.44 15.89 3.42
C VAL A 261 -6.27 16.89 2.61
N HIS A 262 -7.36 17.41 3.19
CA HIS A 262 -8.19 18.42 2.55
C HIS A 262 -7.39 19.70 2.22
N PHE A 263 -6.67 20.26 3.20
CA PHE A 263 -5.85 21.46 2.98
C PHE A 263 -4.68 21.22 2.02
N CYS A 264 -4.10 20.01 2.01
CA CYS A 264 -3.12 19.61 1.00
C CYS A 264 -3.72 19.58 -0.41
N ALA A 265 -4.94 19.09 -0.56
CA ALA A 265 -5.63 19.09 -1.85
C ALA A 265 -5.95 20.52 -2.33
N LEU A 266 -6.43 21.40 -1.44
CA LEU A 266 -6.70 22.81 -1.78
C LEU A 266 -5.43 23.56 -2.20
N SER A 267 -4.33 23.36 -1.47
CA SER A 267 -3.03 23.93 -1.84
C SER A 267 -2.56 23.47 -3.21
N ALA A 268 -2.73 22.18 -3.51
CA ALA A 268 -2.36 21.61 -4.79
C ALA A 268 -3.17 22.21 -5.96
N ILE A 269 -4.50 22.31 -5.81
CA ILE A 269 -5.38 22.96 -6.80
C ILE A 269 -4.95 24.41 -7.04
N SER A 270 -4.62 25.14 -5.97
CA SER A 270 -4.14 26.52 -6.07
C SER A 270 -2.77 26.64 -6.75
N LEU A 271 -1.88 25.65 -6.62
CA LEU A 271 -0.58 25.67 -7.31
C LEU A 271 -0.77 25.46 -8.82
N ASP A 272 -1.64 24.53 -9.20
CA ASP A 272 -1.90 24.22 -10.61
C ASP A 272 -2.54 25.40 -11.35
N SER A 273 -3.43 26.15 -10.68
CA SER A 273 -4.02 27.34 -11.27
C SER A 273 -2.99 28.43 -11.59
N HIS A 274 -1.91 28.56 -10.79
CA HIS A 274 -0.84 29.53 -11.06
C HIS A 274 0.09 29.05 -12.18
N ALA A 275 0.40 27.75 -12.23
CA ALA A 275 1.25 27.17 -13.28
C ALA A 275 0.63 27.36 -14.67
N GLY A 276 -0.70 27.24 -14.79
CA GLY A 276 -1.40 27.46 -16.06
C GLY A 276 -1.30 28.88 -16.61
N HIS A 277 -1.17 29.91 -15.75
CA HIS A 277 -1.06 31.30 -16.20
C HIS A 277 0.36 31.68 -16.66
N CYS A 278 1.39 30.93 -16.26
CA CYS A 278 2.78 31.19 -16.65
C CYS A 278 3.19 30.49 -17.94
N ALA A 279 2.34 29.59 -18.46
CA ALA A 279 2.63 28.79 -19.65
C ALA A 279 2.11 29.42 -20.97
N LEU A 280 1.54 30.63 -20.91
CA LEU A 280 1.07 31.43 -22.03
C LEU A 280 1.97 32.65 -22.22
#